data_AF-A0A3B5M9F5-F1
#
_entry.id   AF-A0A3B5M9F5-F1
#
_cell.length_a   1.000
_cell.length_b   1.000
_cell.length_c   1.000
_cell.angle_alpha   90.00
_cell.angle_beta   90.00
_cell.angle_gamma   90.00
#
_symmetry.space_group_name_H-M   'P 1'
#
loop_
_entity.id
_entity.type
_entity.pdbx_description
1 polymer ?
#
loop_
_entity_poly.entity_id
_entity_poly.type
_entity_poly.pdbx_seq_one_letter_code
_entity_poly.pdbx_strand_id
1 'polypeptide(L)'
;MKTGRPELTPTAIKAGKLLAHRLAGQSTDLMNYDNVATTVFTPLEYGCVGLSEEEAERRRGKDGIEVFHAFYKPLEFTVAERDASRCYVKVICERGGDQKILGLHLTGPNAGEVIQGFSMSLQCGATYPHLLQTVGIHPTCAEEVVKIHITKRSG
;
A
#
# COMPACT_ATOMS: atom_id res chain seq x y z
N MET A 1 15.36 -15.20 4.54
CA MET A 1 15.82 -14.08 3.69
C MET A 1 15.59 -14.48 2.24
N LYS A 2 14.68 -13.83 1.50
CA LYS A 2 14.75 -13.87 0.02
C LYS A 2 15.85 -12.88 -0.37
N THR A 3 17.01 -13.39 -0.79
CA THR A 3 18.19 -12.61 -1.18
C THR A 3 18.08 -12.04 -2.60
N GLY A 4 16.89 -11.60 -3.01
CA GLY A 4 16.58 -11.19 -4.39
C GLY A 4 15.80 -9.88 -4.47
N ARG A 5 15.92 -9.19 -5.60
CA ARG A 5 15.07 -8.04 -5.96
C ARG A 5 13.65 -8.52 -6.31
N PRO A 6 12.60 -7.68 -6.22
CA PRO A 6 11.25 -8.05 -6.62
C PRO A 6 11.18 -8.57 -8.07
N GLU A 7 10.65 -9.78 -8.24
CA GLU A 7 10.51 -10.47 -9.53
C GLU A 7 9.25 -9.97 -10.26
N LEU A 8 9.25 -8.70 -10.66
CA LEU A 8 8.09 -8.04 -11.28
C LEU A 8 8.50 -7.38 -12.61
N THR A 9 7.63 -7.48 -13.62
CA THR A 9 7.85 -6.88 -14.94
C THR A 9 8.18 -5.38 -14.90
N PRO A 10 7.45 -4.51 -14.15
CA PRO A 10 7.78 -3.09 -14.08
C PRO A 10 9.16 -2.81 -13.47
N THR A 11 9.57 -3.64 -12.51
CA THR A 11 10.89 -3.56 -11.86
C THR A 11 11.99 -3.89 -12.85
N ALA A 12 11.83 -4.96 -13.64
CA ALA A 12 12.79 -5.33 -14.69
C ALA A 12 12.92 -4.25 -15.76
N ILE A 13 11.79 -3.71 -16.25
CA ILE A 13 11.76 -2.64 -17.25
C ILE A 13 12.48 -1.39 -16.73
N LYS A 14 12.16 -0.92 -15.51
CA LYS A 14 12.75 0.30 -14.97
C LYS A 14 14.24 0.13 -14.67
N ALA A 15 14.64 -1.01 -14.10
CA ALA A 15 16.05 -1.32 -13.88
C ALA A 15 16.86 -1.34 -15.19
N GLY A 16 16.31 -1.94 -16.25
CA GLY A 16 16.93 -1.98 -17.57
C GLY A 16 17.10 -0.59 -18.20
N LYS A 17 16.05 0.25 -18.16
CA LYS A 17 16.10 1.64 -18.65
C LYS A 17 17.17 2.45 -17.90
N LEU A 18 17.16 2.41 -16.58
CA LEU A 18 18.14 3.12 -15.75
C LEU A 18 19.57 2.64 -16.02
N LEU A 19 19.77 1.34 -16.21
CA LEU A 19 21.07 0.80 -16.61
C LEU A 19 21.53 1.33 -17.98
N ALA A 20 20.65 1.32 -18.98
CA ALA A 20 20.96 1.85 -20.31
C ALA A 20 21.37 3.33 -20.25
N HIS A 21 20.65 4.16 -19.49
CA HIS A 21 21.02 5.57 -19.31
C HIS A 21 22.38 5.75 -18.65
N ARG A 22 22.72 4.92 -17.64
CA ARG A 22 24.06 4.98 -17.01
C ARG A 22 25.17 4.57 -17.99
N LEU A 23 24.96 3.51 -18.77
CA LEU A 23 25.94 3.05 -19.77
C LEU A 23 26.13 4.08 -20.90
N ALA A 24 25.08 4.83 -21.25
CA ALA A 24 25.13 5.90 -22.24
C ALA A 24 25.62 7.25 -21.66
N GLY A 25 25.97 7.33 -20.37
CA GLY A 25 26.41 8.57 -19.72
C GLY A 25 25.32 9.64 -19.56
N GLN A 26 24.04 9.26 -19.65
CA GLN A 26 22.89 10.18 -19.59
C GLN A 26 22.33 10.43 -18.18
N SER A 27 22.62 9.54 -17.23
CA SER A 27 22.18 9.65 -15.84
C SER A 27 23.09 8.82 -14.94
N THR A 28 23.07 9.09 -13.63
CA THR A 28 23.70 8.28 -12.57
C THR A 28 22.67 7.54 -11.71
N ASP A 29 21.37 7.69 -12.01
CA ASP A 29 20.28 7.18 -11.18
C ASP A 29 20.31 5.65 -11.05
N LEU A 30 20.11 5.19 -9.83
CA LEU A 30 19.95 3.77 -9.51
C LEU A 30 18.48 3.41 -9.33
N MET A 31 18.17 2.14 -9.54
CA MET A 31 16.82 1.64 -9.27
C MET A 31 16.57 1.65 -7.76
N ASN A 32 15.52 2.35 -7.33
CA ASN A 32 14.98 2.24 -5.99
C ASN A 32 14.07 1.01 -5.91
N TYR A 33 14.42 0.06 -5.04
CA TYR A 33 13.65 -1.17 -4.81
C TYR A 33 12.77 -1.11 -3.55
N ASP A 34 12.80 0.00 -2.83
CA ASP A 34 11.94 0.22 -1.67
C ASP A 34 10.50 0.49 -2.12
N ASN A 35 9.55 -0.04 -1.36
CA ASN A 35 8.11 0.19 -1.54
C ASN A 35 7.63 -0.09 -2.99
N VAL A 36 8.16 -1.12 -3.64
CA VAL A 36 7.61 -1.60 -4.91
C VAL A 36 6.24 -2.21 -4.64
N ALA A 37 5.19 -1.55 -5.13
CA ALA A 37 3.82 -2.04 -5.04
C ALA A 37 3.63 -3.35 -5.81
N THR A 38 2.75 -4.20 -5.30
CA THR A 38 2.42 -5.51 -5.90
C THR A 38 0.92 -5.76 -5.79
N THR A 39 0.36 -6.41 -6.81
CA THR A 39 -1.03 -6.88 -6.80
C THR A 39 -1.07 -8.36 -7.18
N VAL A 40 -1.86 -9.12 -6.44
CA VAL A 40 -2.22 -10.50 -6.74
C VAL A 40 -3.63 -10.51 -7.31
N PHE A 41 -3.77 -10.93 -8.57
CA PHE A 41 -5.03 -10.91 -9.32
C PHE A 41 -5.85 -12.18 -9.08
N THR A 42 -6.19 -12.44 -7.83
CA THR A 42 -7.20 -13.44 -7.45
C THR A 42 -8.62 -12.96 -7.79
N PRO A 43 -9.66 -13.82 -7.72
CA PRO A 43 -11.05 -13.41 -8.00
C PRO A 43 -11.53 -12.19 -7.20
N LEU A 44 -11.01 -12.03 -5.98
CA LEU A 44 -10.99 -10.76 -5.27
C LEU A 44 -9.53 -10.35 -5.14
N GLU A 45 -9.14 -9.23 -5.73
CA GLU A 45 -7.74 -8.83 -5.82
C GLU A 45 -7.17 -8.47 -4.44
N TYR A 46 -5.86 -8.63 -4.31
CA TYR A 46 -5.11 -8.15 -3.16
C TYR A 46 -3.94 -7.29 -3.64
N GLY A 47 -3.95 -6.01 -3.26
CA GLY A 47 -2.88 -5.08 -3.53
C GLY A 47 -2.15 -4.68 -2.25
N CYS A 48 -0.84 -4.49 -2.33
CA CYS A 48 -0.05 -3.98 -1.22
C CYS A 48 1.15 -3.14 -1.66
N VAL A 49 1.61 -2.28 -0.75
CA VAL A 49 2.87 -1.54 -0.86
C VAL A 49 3.50 -1.39 0.52
N GLY A 50 4.82 -1.46 0.60
CA GLY A 50 5.57 -1.34 1.85
C GLY A 50 5.68 -2.65 2.64
N LEU A 51 5.80 -2.55 3.96
CA LEU A 51 6.01 -3.68 4.86
C LEU A 51 4.71 -4.43 5.12
N SER A 52 4.78 -5.75 5.28
CA SER A 52 3.73 -6.48 5.97
C SER A 52 3.67 -6.10 7.45
N GLU A 53 2.57 -6.42 8.11
CA GLU A 53 2.39 -6.14 9.54
C GLU A 53 3.42 -6.89 10.38
N GLU A 54 3.63 -8.18 10.09
CA GLU A 54 4.59 -9.02 10.82
C GLU A 54 6.02 -8.53 10.62
N GLU A 55 6.34 -8.03 9.42
CA GLU A 55 7.65 -7.46 9.12
C GLU A 55 7.84 -6.09 9.79
N ALA A 56 6.79 -5.27 9.86
CA ALA A 56 6.82 -4.00 10.58
C ALA A 56 7.00 -4.24 12.09
N GLU A 57 6.27 -5.19 12.68
CA GLU A 57 6.45 -5.63 14.06
C GLU A 57 7.87 -6.15 14.32
N ARG A 58 8.41 -6.95 13.40
CA ARG A 58 9.80 -7.46 13.51
C ARG A 58 10.84 -6.34 13.48
N ARG A 59 10.61 -5.26 12.72
CA ARG A 59 11.55 -4.14 12.56
C ARG A 59 11.41 -3.04 13.61
N ARG A 60 10.21 -2.82 14.14
CA ARG A 60 9.88 -1.69 15.04
C ARG A 60 9.43 -2.13 16.43
N GLY A 61 9.19 -3.42 16.63
CA GLY A 61 8.51 -3.94 17.81
C GLY A 61 6.99 -3.78 17.71
N LYS A 62 6.26 -4.69 18.34
CA LYS A 62 4.78 -4.67 18.38
C LYS A 62 4.22 -3.36 18.96
N ASP A 63 4.91 -2.76 19.92
CA ASP A 63 4.53 -1.48 20.50
C ASP A 63 5.04 -0.27 19.72
N GLY A 64 5.89 -0.46 18.70
CA GLY A 64 6.40 0.58 17.83
C GLY A 64 5.56 0.85 16.60
N ILE A 65 4.45 0.12 16.41
CA ILE A 65 3.52 0.31 15.29
C ILE A 65 2.08 0.53 15.77
N GLU A 66 1.31 1.17 14.89
CA GLU A 66 -0.15 1.25 14.97
C GLU A 66 -0.74 0.74 13.66
N VAL A 67 -1.79 -0.09 13.74
CA VAL A 67 -2.44 -0.68 12.57
C VAL A 67 -3.88 -0.20 12.50
N PHE A 68 -4.14 0.69 11.54
CA PHE A 68 -5.49 1.14 11.22
C PHE A 68 -6.13 0.16 10.24
N HIS A 69 -7.39 -0.19 10.43
CA HIS A 69 -8.07 -1.15 9.55
C HIS A 69 -9.58 -0.95 9.47
N ALA A 70 -10.16 -1.46 8.39
CA ALA A 70 -11.61 -1.53 8.22
C ALA A 70 -12.02 -2.64 7.25
N PHE A 71 -13.16 -3.26 7.51
CA PHE A 71 -13.93 -3.91 6.46
C PHE A 71 -14.79 -2.87 5.75
N TYR A 72 -15.01 -3.05 4.45
CA TYR A 72 -15.81 -2.13 3.66
C TYR A 72 -16.65 -2.88 2.63
N LYS A 73 -17.65 -2.21 2.04
CA LYS A 73 -18.47 -2.78 0.98
C LYS A 73 -18.46 -1.84 -0.23
N PRO A 74 -17.88 -2.25 -1.38
CA PRO A 74 -18.01 -1.51 -2.62
C PRO A 74 -19.48 -1.21 -2.92
N LEU A 75 -19.79 0.01 -3.37
CA LEU A 75 -21.18 0.40 -3.65
C LEU A 75 -21.80 -0.53 -4.70
N GLU A 76 -21.03 -0.93 -5.70
CA GLU A 76 -21.44 -1.84 -6.78
C GLU A 76 -21.84 -3.22 -6.26
N PHE A 77 -21.41 -3.61 -5.06
CA PHE A 77 -21.75 -4.90 -4.44
C PHE A 77 -23.08 -4.83 -3.67
N THR A 78 -23.62 -3.63 -3.42
CA THR A 78 -24.87 -3.48 -2.66
C THR A 78 -26.09 -3.99 -3.44
N VAL A 79 -26.37 -3.41 -4.60
CA VAL A 79 -27.49 -3.81 -5.47
C VAL A 79 -27.30 -5.21 -6.04
N ALA A 80 -26.06 -5.60 -6.32
CA ALA A 80 -25.74 -6.93 -6.85
C ALA A 80 -25.73 -8.02 -5.76
N GLU A 81 -26.02 -7.68 -4.49
CA GLU A 81 -26.02 -8.59 -3.33
C GLU A 81 -24.75 -9.45 -3.22
N ARG A 82 -23.61 -8.89 -3.63
CA ARG A 82 -22.32 -9.61 -3.60
C ARG A 82 -21.77 -9.60 -2.18
N ASP A 83 -21.13 -10.71 -1.82
CA ASP A 83 -20.40 -10.83 -0.56
C ASP A 83 -19.21 -9.87 -0.54
N ALA A 84 -19.15 -9.06 0.51
CA ALA A 84 -18.08 -8.10 0.77
C ALA A 84 -17.34 -8.40 2.10
N SER A 85 -17.62 -9.53 2.74
CA SER A 85 -16.99 -9.92 4.02
C SER A 85 -15.46 -10.01 3.97
N ARG A 86 -14.90 -10.09 2.75
CA ARG A 86 -13.46 -10.15 2.49
C ARG A 86 -12.88 -8.86 1.90
N CYS A 87 -13.70 -7.83 1.68
CA CYS A 87 -13.21 -6.51 1.31
C CYS A 87 -12.65 -5.81 2.55
N TYR A 88 -11.34 -5.59 2.56
CA TYR A 88 -10.61 -5.18 3.76
C TYR A 88 -9.46 -4.25 3.40
N VAL A 89 -9.23 -3.24 4.24
CA VAL A 89 -8.11 -2.31 4.12
C VAL A 89 -7.37 -2.24 5.45
N LYS A 90 -6.03 -2.18 5.40
CA LYS A 90 -5.21 -1.81 6.56
C LYS A 90 -4.04 -0.91 6.19
N VAL A 91 -3.75 0.02 7.08
CA VAL A 91 -2.61 0.94 7.03
C VAL A 91 -1.75 0.69 8.26
N ILE A 92 -0.47 0.41 8.05
CA ILE A 92 0.52 0.17 9.09
C ILE A 92 1.36 1.42 9.22
N CYS A 93 1.40 2.00 10.41
CA CYS A 93 2.13 3.24 10.69
C CYS A 93 3.14 3.04 11.83
N GLU A 94 4.20 3.84 11.87
CA GLU A 94 5.01 4.01 13.08
C GLU A 94 4.11 4.60 14.20
N ARG A 95 4.33 4.14 15.43
CA ARG A 95 3.59 4.65 16.58
C ARG A 95 4.35 5.82 17.20
N GLY A 96 3.64 6.93 17.40
CA GLY A 96 4.23 8.20 17.83
C GLY A 96 4.87 8.96 16.68
N GLY A 97 5.50 10.09 17.00
CA GLY A 97 6.08 10.98 15.99
C GLY A 97 5.04 11.51 15.00
N ASP A 98 5.44 11.56 13.73
CA ASP A 98 4.59 11.97 12.61
C ASP A 98 3.68 10.84 12.09
N GLN A 99 3.77 9.63 12.64
CA GLN A 99 3.04 8.44 12.21
C GLN A 99 3.26 8.11 10.73
N LYS A 100 4.54 8.03 10.31
CA LYS A 100 4.92 7.58 8.98
C LYS A 100 4.26 6.25 8.60
N ILE A 101 3.74 6.18 7.37
CA ILE A 101 3.16 4.95 6.83
C ILE A 101 4.29 4.00 6.41
N LEU A 102 4.23 2.79 6.98
CA LEU A 102 5.17 1.70 6.71
C LEU A 102 4.64 0.72 5.68
N GLY A 103 3.32 0.55 5.60
CA GLY A 103 2.68 -0.38 4.69
C GLY A 103 1.20 -0.07 4.50
N LEU A 104 0.69 -0.40 3.32
CA LEU A 104 -0.72 -0.29 2.95
C LEU A 104 -1.14 -1.59 2.24
N HIS A 105 -2.28 -2.12 2.64
CA HIS A 105 -2.83 -3.36 2.12
C HIS A 105 -4.32 -3.19 1.86
N LEU A 106 -4.79 -3.70 0.72
CA LEU A 106 -6.18 -3.64 0.33
C LEU A 106 -6.58 -4.93 -0.37
N THR A 107 -7.69 -5.51 0.05
CA THR A 107 -8.37 -6.62 -0.61
C THR A 107 -9.73 -6.12 -1.09
N GLY A 108 -10.00 -6.24 -2.39
CA GLY A 108 -11.19 -5.67 -3.00
C GLY A 108 -11.15 -5.65 -4.52
N PRO A 109 -12.20 -5.17 -5.19
CA PRO A 109 -12.16 -4.94 -6.63
C PRO A 109 -11.14 -3.83 -6.97
N ASN A 110 -10.44 -3.99 -8.09
CA ASN A 110 -9.51 -3.00 -8.62
C ASN A 110 -8.38 -2.60 -7.64
N ALA A 111 -7.91 -3.55 -6.83
CA ALA A 111 -6.90 -3.29 -5.80
C ALA A 111 -5.58 -2.77 -6.40
N GLY A 112 -5.23 -3.21 -7.61
CA GLY A 112 -4.06 -2.68 -8.32
C GLY A 112 -4.16 -1.19 -8.63
N GLU A 113 -5.33 -0.73 -9.08
CA GLU A 113 -5.56 0.69 -9.40
C GLU A 113 -5.47 1.57 -8.15
N VAL A 114 -6.06 1.10 -7.04
CA VAL A 114 -6.01 1.83 -5.77
C VAL A 114 -4.58 1.92 -5.24
N ILE A 115 -3.88 0.78 -5.16
CA ILE A 115 -2.54 0.72 -4.55
C ILE A 115 -1.50 1.46 -5.39
N GLN A 116 -1.63 1.48 -6.73
CA GLN A 116 -0.70 2.22 -7.58
C GLN A 116 -0.64 3.71 -7.21
N GLY A 117 -1.78 4.36 -6.95
CA GLY A 117 -1.82 5.76 -6.54
C GLY A 117 -1.14 6.01 -5.19
N PHE A 118 -1.46 5.18 -4.18
CA PHE A 118 -0.85 5.30 -2.85
C PHE A 118 0.64 4.89 -2.81
N SER A 119 1.11 4.07 -3.74
CA SER A 119 2.54 3.70 -3.79
C SER A 119 3.46 4.93 -3.95
N MET A 120 3.02 5.93 -4.72
CA MET A 120 3.72 7.21 -4.86
C MET A 120 3.72 7.98 -3.53
N SER A 121 2.60 7.98 -2.79
CA SER A 121 2.53 8.73 -1.53
C SER A 121 3.49 8.16 -0.47
N LEU A 122 3.64 6.84 -0.39
CA LEU A 122 4.66 6.22 0.48
C LEU A 122 6.09 6.60 0.05
N GLN A 123 6.37 6.70 -1.25
CA GLN A 123 7.67 7.19 -1.74
C GLN A 123 7.91 8.67 -1.36
N CYS A 124 6.86 9.48 -1.29
CA CYS A 124 6.90 10.86 -0.82
C CYS A 124 6.92 11.01 0.71
N GLY A 125 6.94 9.91 1.47
CA GLY A 125 6.97 9.96 2.94
C GLY A 125 5.61 10.25 3.58
N ALA A 126 4.52 9.77 2.97
CA ALA A 126 3.19 9.94 3.53
C ALA A 126 3.08 9.43 4.98
N THR A 127 2.21 10.10 5.74
CA THR A 127 1.95 9.86 7.15
C THR A 127 0.45 9.68 7.37
N TYR A 128 0.05 9.12 8.50
CA TYR A 128 -1.37 8.97 8.83
C TYR A 128 -2.14 10.31 8.81
N PRO A 129 -1.61 11.43 9.37
CA PRO A 129 -2.26 12.74 9.21
C PRO A 129 -2.49 13.18 7.75
N HIS A 130 -1.56 12.88 6.84
CA HIS A 130 -1.77 13.18 5.41
C HIS A 130 -2.98 12.43 4.84
N LEU A 131 -3.23 11.18 5.26
CA LEU A 131 -4.43 10.45 4.86
C LEU A 131 -5.70 11.13 5.38
N LEU A 132 -5.75 11.48 6.66
CA LEU A 132 -6.93 12.12 7.27
C LEU A 132 -7.25 13.50 6.68
N GLN A 133 -6.24 14.22 6.20
CA GLN A 133 -6.41 15.52 5.54
C GLN A 133 -6.87 15.39 4.08
N THR A 134 -6.75 14.20 3.49
CA THR A 134 -7.11 13.98 2.09
C THR A 134 -8.62 13.78 1.96
N VAL A 135 -9.25 14.59 1.12
CA VAL A 135 -10.68 14.45 0.80
C VAL A 135 -10.88 13.24 -0.12
N GLY A 136 -11.74 12.30 0.32
CA GLY A 136 -12.11 11.13 -0.47
C GLY A 136 -12.95 11.48 -1.70
N ILE A 137 -12.77 10.71 -2.77
CA ILE A 137 -13.67 10.74 -3.93
C ILE A 137 -14.79 9.74 -3.66
N HIS A 138 -16.04 10.20 -3.76
CA HIS A 138 -17.22 9.40 -3.42
C HIS A 138 -18.14 9.18 -4.63
N PRO A 139 -18.66 7.95 -4.87
CA PRO A 139 -18.35 6.70 -4.19
C PRO A 139 -17.13 5.98 -4.80
N THR A 140 -16.15 5.58 -3.99
CA THR A 140 -15.02 4.74 -4.46
C THR A 140 -14.57 3.71 -3.42
N CYS A 141 -13.86 2.65 -3.84
CA CYS A 141 -13.15 1.80 -2.88
C CYS A 141 -11.91 2.49 -2.30
N ALA A 142 -11.30 3.41 -3.05
CA ALA A 142 -10.08 4.10 -2.67
C ALA A 142 -10.28 5.07 -1.49
N GLU A 143 -11.46 5.69 -1.36
CA GLU A 143 -11.76 6.59 -0.24
C GLU A 143 -11.70 5.89 1.13
N GLU A 144 -11.83 4.55 1.19
CA GLU A 144 -11.71 3.80 2.45
C GLU A 144 -10.31 3.93 3.07
N VAL A 145 -9.27 4.15 2.26
CA VAL A 145 -7.89 4.37 2.75
C VAL A 145 -7.77 5.70 3.51
N VAL A 146 -8.51 6.74 3.11
CA VAL A 146 -8.42 8.09 3.70
C VAL A 146 -9.46 8.34 4.81
N LYS A 147 -10.44 7.44 4.98
CA LYS A 147 -11.45 7.47 6.07
C LYS A 147 -11.09 6.61 7.28
N ILE A 148 -10.00 5.84 7.19
CA ILE A 148 -9.66 4.81 8.17
C ILE A 148 -9.22 5.42 9.51
N HIS A 149 -9.78 4.94 10.62
CA HIS A 149 -9.49 5.49 11.96
C HIS A 149 -9.53 4.46 13.10
N ILE A 150 -10.14 3.29 12.88
CA ILE A 150 -10.19 2.19 13.86
C ILE A 150 -8.82 1.51 13.90
N THR A 151 -8.27 1.28 15.09
CA THR A 151 -6.99 0.60 15.28
C THR A 151 -7.18 -0.82 15.79
N LYS A 152 -6.33 -1.76 15.39
CA LYS A 152 -6.36 -3.12 15.97
C LYS A 152 -6.13 -3.12 17.49
N ARG A 153 -5.43 -2.11 18.01
CA ARG A 153 -5.13 -1.97 19.44
C ARG A 153 -6.35 -1.55 20.26
N SER A 154 -7.38 -0.94 19.67
CA SER A 154 -8.59 -0.55 20.40
C SER A 154 -9.50 -1.71 20.78
N GLY A 155 -9.24 -2.91 20.27
CA GLY A 155 -10.20 -4.02 20.27
C GLY A 155 -11.18 -3.94 19.10
#